data_AF-A0A925P3U7-F1
#
_entry.id   AF-A0A925P3U7-F1
#
_cell.length_a   1.000
_cell.length_b   1.000
_cell.length_c   1.000
_cell.angle_alpha   90.00
_cell.angle_beta   90.00
_cell.angle_gamma   90.00
#
_symmetry.space_group_name_H-M   'P 1'
#
loop_
_entity.id
_entity.type
_entity.pdbx_description
1 polymer ?
#
loop_
_entity_poly.entity_id
_entity_poly.type
_entity_poly.pdbx_seq_one_letter_code
_entity_poly.pdbx_strand_id
1 'polypeptide(L)'
;MKVLEILPGFIDAPLELVSETLDLEIEPLLVDTLNWDEYPYLPSVSVQMAYNDSELFLQYRVKEQAVKAEVTENNGRVWTDSCVEFFFSPESNDEYYNLEMNCIGTALL
;
A
#
# COMPACT_ATOMS: atom_id res chain seq x y z
N MET A 1 -7.20 -13.57 -1.50
CA MET A 1 -7.89 -12.27 -1.64
C MET A 1 -8.40 -12.15 -3.07
N LYS A 2 -9.63 -11.66 -3.28
CA LYS A 2 -10.09 -11.30 -4.62
C LYS A 2 -9.90 -9.80 -4.79
N VAL A 3 -9.10 -9.39 -5.76
CA VAL A 3 -8.97 -7.98 -6.15
C VAL A 3 -10.11 -7.66 -7.11
N LEU A 4 -10.80 -6.55 -6.89
CA LEU A 4 -11.95 -6.15 -7.69
C LEU A 4 -11.55 -5.09 -8.72
N GLU A 5 -12.22 -5.14 -9.86
CA GLU A 5 -12.12 -4.10 -10.88
C GLU A 5 -12.98 -2.90 -10.47
N ILE A 6 -12.42 -1.70 -10.55
CA ILE A 6 -13.13 -0.43 -10.31
C ILE A 6 -12.90 0.51 -11.49
N LEU A 7 -13.78 1.51 -11.65
CA LEU A 7 -13.63 2.57 -12.66
C LEU A 7 -13.28 2.04 -14.08
N PRO A 8 -14.01 1.05 -14.62
CA PRO A 8 -13.68 0.48 -15.93
C PRO A 8 -13.74 1.55 -17.02
N GLY A 9 -12.75 1.55 -17.93
CA GLY A 9 -12.61 2.53 -19.01
C GLY A 9 -12.09 3.91 -18.60
N PHE A 10 -11.76 4.14 -17.32
CA PHE A 10 -11.02 5.33 -16.90
C PHE A 10 -9.53 5.14 -17.13
N ILE A 11 -8.86 6.25 -17.48
CA ILE A 11 -7.41 6.37 -17.57
C ILE A 11 -7.04 7.59 -16.73
N ASP A 12 -6.05 7.46 -15.85
CA ASP A 12 -5.59 8.51 -14.94
C ASP A 12 -6.75 9.11 -14.12
N ALA A 13 -7.55 8.26 -13.50
CA ALA A 13 -8.65 8.71 -12.65
C ALA A 13 -8.12 9.61 -11.52
N PRO A 14 -8.79 10.73 -11.18
CA PRO A 14 -8.39 11.57 -10.05
C PRO A 14 -8.28 10.74 -8.76
N LEU A 15 -7.22 10.95 -7.98
CA LEU A 15 -6.97 10.16 -6.76
C LEU A 15 -8.11 10.27 -5.74
N GLU A 16 -8.81 11.41 -5.68
CA GLU A 16 -9.98 11.59 -4.84
C GLU A 16 -11.12 10.66 -5.25
N LEU A 17 -11.38 10.54 -6.56
CA LEU A 17 -12.39 9.61 -7.08
C LEU A 17 -12.00 8.16 -6.79
N VAL A 18 -10.74 7.80 -7.00
CA VAL A 18 -10.22 6.47 -6.67
C VAL A 18 -10.43 6.16 -5.18
N SER A 19 -10.08 7.09 -4.30
CA SER A 19 -10.22 6.94 -2.84
C SER A 19 -11.67 6.77 -2.41
N GLU A 20 -12.58 7.61 -2.95
CA GLU A 20 -14.02 7.49 -2.70
C GLU A 20 -14.59 6.16 -3.18
N THR A 21 -14.20 5.70 -4.39
CA THR A 21 -14.63 4.40 -4.92
C THR A 21 -14.12 3.25 -4.06
N LEU A 22 -12.84 3.28 -3.64
CA LEU A 22 -12.29 2.27 -2.73
C LEU A 22 -13.06 2.23 -1.42
N ASP A 23 -13.31 3.38 -0.79
CA ASP A 23 -14.06 3.50 0.47
C ASP A 23 -15.50 2.98 0.37
N LEU A 24 -16.14 3.11 -0.79
CA LEU A 24 -17.53 2.68 -1.02
C LEU A 24 -17.66 1.20 -1.42
N GLU A 25 -16.71 0.68 -2.20
CA GLU A 25 -16.86 -0.61 -2.88
C GLU A 25 -15.96 -1.71 -2.34
N ILE A 26 -14.85 -1.36 -1.70
CA ILE A 26 -13.80 -2.31 -1.31
C ILE A 26 -13.70 -2.40 0.21
N GLU A 27 -13.97 -3.58 0.76
CA GLU A 27 -13.76 -3.85 2.18
C GLU A 27 -12.26 -3.81 2.53
N PRO A 28 -11.84 -3.07 3.57
CA PRO A 28 -10.44 -3.02 3.99
C PRO A 28 -9.95 -4.37 4.52
N LEU A 29 -8.74 -4.73 4.14
CA LEU A 29 -8.00 -5.84 4.73
C LEU A 29 -7.09 -5.33 5.84
N LEU A 30 -7.11 -6.01 6.98
CA LEU A 30 -6.22 -5.69 8.08
C LEU A 30 -4.82 -6.24 7.81
N VAL A 31 -3.81 -5.43 8.13
CA VAL A 31 -2.41 -5.86 8.18
C VAL A 31 -2.05 -6.00 9.65
N ASP A 32 -2.41 -7.15 10.23
CA ASP A 32 -2.42 -7.35 11.68
C ASP A 32 -1.72 -8.64 12.16
N THR A 33 -1.01 -9.33 11.26
CA THR A 33 -0.27 -10.55 11.59
C THR A 33 1.06 -10.20 12.26
N LEU A 34 1.21 -10.54 13.54
CA LEU A 34 2.47 -10.47 14.27
C LEU A 34 3.24 -11.79 14.11
N ASN A 35 4.29 -11.78 13.29
CA ASN A 35 5.09 -12.97 13.02
C ASN A 35 6.18 -13.25 14.08
N TRP A 36 6.59 -12.21 14.83
CA TRP A 36 7.73 -12.26 15.75
C TRP A 36 7.37 -11.63 17.10
N ASP A 37 7.55 -12.40 18.17
CA ASP A 37 7.23 -11.98 19.55
C ASP A 37 8.14 -10.84 20.04
N GLU A 38 9.34 -10.68 19.46
CA GLU A 38 10.29 -9.61 19.77
C GLU A 38 9.76 -8.21 19.39
N TYR A 39 8.78 -8.14 18.48
CA TYR A 39 8.20 -6.90 17.98
C TYR A 39 6.68 -6.85 18.25
N PRO A 40 6.25 -6.71 19.52
CA PRO A 40 4.84 -6.85 19.91
C PRO A 40 3.99 -5.60 19.60
N TYR A 41 4.59 -4.52 19.08
CA TYR A 41 3.85 -3.32 18.73
C TYR A 41 3.01 -3.55 17.48
N LEU A 42 1.68 -3.38 17.62
CA LEU A 42 0.72 -3.59 16.55
C LEU A 42 -0.06 -2.29 16.27
N PRO A 43 0.38 -1.44 15.32
CA PRO A 43 -0.39 -0.29 14.89
C PRO A 43 -1.68 -0.72 14.17
N SER A 44 -2.67 0.18 14.10
CA SER A 44 -3.88 -0.09 13.32
C SER A 44 -3.60 0.19 11.86
N VAL A 45 -3.54 -0.87 11.05
CA VAL A 45 -3.22 -0.78 9.62
C VAL A 45 -4.27 -1.54 8.82
N SER A 46 -4.79 -0.89 7.79
CA SER A 46 -5.58 -1.54 6.75
C SER A 46 -5.14 -1.15 5.35
N VAL A 47 -5.41 -2.02 4.39
CA VAL A 47 -5.19 -1.79 2.96
C VAL A 47 -6.44 -2.15 2.17
N GLN A 48 -6.79 -1.32 1.21
CA GLN A 48 -7.73 -1.64 0.14
C GLN A 48 -6.95 -1.74 -1.16
N MET A 49 -7.32 -2.70 -2.01
CA MET A 49 -6.68 -2.92 -3.30
C MET A 49 -7.73 -3.22 -4.37
N ALA A 50 -7.59 -2.54 -5.50
CA ALA A 50 -8.42 -2.69 -6.68
C ALA A 50 -7.57 -2.49 -7.94
N TYR A 51 -8.13 -2.78 -9.11
CA TYR A 51 -7.47 -2.50 -10.39
C TYR A 51 -8.46 -1.90 -11.39
N ASN A 52 -7.97 -1.29 -12.46
CA ASN A 52 -8.74 -1.01 -13.67
C ASN A 52 -7.96 -1.53 -14.90
N ASP A 53 -8.35 -1.09 -16.10
CA ASP A 53 -7.70 -1.50 -17.35
C ASP A 53 -6.19 -1.19 -17.43
N SER A 54 -5.69 -0.21 -16.67
CA SER A 54 -4.31 0.31 -16.79
C SER A 54 -3.52 0.38 -15.47
N GLU A 55 -4.18 0.32 -14.32
CA GLU A 55 -3.60 0.70 -13.03
C GLU A 55 -3.95 -0.31 -11.92
N LEU A 56 -3.02 -0.45 -10.97
CA LEU A 56 -3.24 -1.10 -9.69
C LEU A 56 -3.36 -0.01 -8.62
N PHE A 57 -4.45 -0.04 -7.85
CA PHE A 57 -4.70 0.90 -6.77
C PHE A 57 -4.43 0.26 -5.42
N LEU A 58 -3.67 0.95 -4.59
CA LEU A 58 -3.41 0.60 -3.19
C LEU A 58 -3.75 1.80 -2.31
N GLN A 59 -4.61 1.59 -1.32
CA GLN A 59 -4.93 2.60 -0.31
C GLN A 59 -4.64 2.04 1.07
N TYR A 60 -3.55 2.50 1.67
CA TYR A 60 -3.20 2.20 3.05
C TYR A 60 -3.79 3.25 4.00
N ARG A 61 -4.37 2.80 5.11
CA ARG A 61 -4.78 3.64 6.23
C ARG A 61 -4.03 3.18 7.47
N VAL A 62 -3.15 4.03 7.99
CA VAL A 62 -2.27 3.74 9.12
C VAL A 62 -2.59 4.69 10.27
N LYS A 63 -2.74 4.12 11.47
CA LYS A 63 -2.74 4.87 12.73
C LYS A 63 -1.70 4.28 13.67
N GLU A 64 -0.61 5.02 13.82
CA GLU A 64 0.55 4.67 14.66
C GLU A 64 0.78 5.72 15.76
N GLN A 65 1.66 5.41 16.72
CA GLN A 65 1.93 6.28 17.88
C GLN A 65 2.80 7.49 17.54
N ALA A 66 3.71 7.34 16.58
CA ALA A 66 4.62 8.37 16.12
C ALA A 66 4.96 8.10 14.65
N VAL A 67 5.03 9.17 13.85
CA VAL A 67 5.46 9.09 12.45
C VAL A 67 6.90 9.54 12.32
N LYS A 68 7.64 8.92 11.39
CA LYS A 68 8.99 9.33 11.01
C LYS A 68 9.10 9.47 9.48
N ALA A 69 9.74 10.52 9.00
CA ALA A 69 9.98 10.78 7.57
C ALA A 69 11.26 11.60 7.35
N GLU A 70 12.42 10.96 7.40
CA GLU A 70 13.73 11.59 7.18
C GLU A 70 14.27 11.36 5.77
N VAL A 71 13.86 10.27 5.11
CA VAL A 71 14.31 9.89 3.77
C VAL A 71 13.50 10.65 2.72
N THR A 72 14.18 11.47 1.92
CA THR A 72 13.55 12.32 0.89
C THR A 72 13.92 11.93 -0.55
N GLU A 73 14.93 11.08 -0.72
CA GLU A 73 15.39 10.60 -2.03
C GLU A 73 14.74 9.25 -2.35
N ASN A 74 14.15 9.16 -3.54
CA ASN A 74 13.63 7.89 -4.05
C ASN A 74 14.75 6.84 -4.11
N ASN A 75 14.41 5.58 -3.87
CA ASN A 75 15.35 4.47 -3.71
C ASN A 75 16.31 4.61 -2.51
N GLY A 76 16.03 5.55 -1.60
CA GLY A 76 16.67 5.64 -0.29
C GLY A 76 16.18 4.56 0.68
N ARG A 77 16.65 4.63 1.93
CA ARG A 77 16.34 3.65 2.98
C ARG A 77 14.96 3.87 3.61
N VAL A 78 13.90 3.87 2.80
CA VAL A 78 12.53 4.25 3.21
C VAL A 78 11.96 3.36 4.31
N TRP A 79 12.38 2.09 4.41
CA TRP A 79 12.05 1.17 5.51
C TRP A 79 12.54 1.63 6.91
N THR A 80 13.35 2.68 7.00
CA THR A 80 13.81 3.27 8.28
C THR A 80 12.94 4.44 8.77
N ASP A 81 11.91 4.79 8.00
CA ASP A 81 10.85 5.75 8.31
C ASP A 81 9.53 5.01 8.58
N SER A 82 8.44 5.74 8.85
CA SER A 82 7.09 5.18 8.84
C SER A 82 6.73 4.80 7.41
N CYS A 83 6.73 3.49 7.12
CA CYS A 83 6.71 2.93 5.78
C CYS A 83 5.63 1.85 5.64
N VAL A 84 4.99 1.80 4.47
CA VAL A 84 4.15 0.68 4.04
C VAL A 84 4.80 0.02 2.83
N GLU A 85 4.61 -1.29 2.72
CA GLU A 85 5.25 -2.11 1.68
C GLU A 85 4.23 -2.99 0.97
N PHE A 86 4.45 -3.21 -0.32
CA PHE A 86 3.67 -4.11 -1.16
C PHE A 86 4.60 -4.98 -2.01
N PHE A 87 4.48 -6.30 -1.85
CA PHE A 87 5.25 -7.29 -2.59
C PHE A 87 4.34 -8.04 -3.56
N PHE A 88 4.76 -8.19 -4.81
CA PHE A 88 3.96 -8.88 -5.83
C PHE A 88 4.83 -9.55 -6.90
N SER A 89 4.33 -10.65 -7.45
CA SER A 89 4.91 -11.34 -8.62
C SER A 89 3.82 -11.48 -9.68
N PRO A 90 3.82 -10.63 -10.73
CA PRO A 90 2.75 -10.62 -11.73
C PRO A 90 2.76 -11.89 -12.59
N GLU A 91 3.93 -12.46 -12.85
CA GLU A 91 4.08 -13.68 -13.67
C GLU A 91 4.02 -14.97 -12.85
N SER A 92 3.88 -14.88 -11.51
CA SER A 92 3.92 -16.04 -10.61
C SER A 92 5.16 -16.93 -10.81
N ASN A 93 6.29 -16.30 -11.12
CA ASN A 93 7.61 -16.92 -11.24
C ASN A 93 8.45 -16.63 -9.99
N ASP A 94 9.74 -16.96 -10.01
CA ASP A 94 10.65 -16.69 -8.88
C ASP A 94 11.07 -15.21 -8.76
N GLU A 95 10.60 -14.35 -9.67
CA GLU A 95 10.85 -12.91 -9.66
C GLU A 95 9.69 -12.18 -8.96
N TYR A 96 10.03 -11.13 -8.24
CA TYR A 96 9.06 -10.30 -7.54
C TYR A 96 9.51 -8.83 -7.55
N TYR A 97 8.56 -7.96 -7.28
CA TYR A 97 8.76 -6.54 -7.07
C TYR A 97 8.38 -6.20 -5.63
N ASN A 98 9.09 -5.24 -5.04
CA ASN A 98 8.74 -4.62 -3.77
C ASN A 98 8.57 -3.12 -3.99
N LEU A 99 7.37 -2.63 -3.71
CA LEU A 99 7.09 -1.21 -3.62
C LEU A 99 7.10 -0.83 -2.14
N GLU A 100 8.05 0.01 -1.74
CA GLU A 100 8.12 0.57 -0.39
C GLU A 100 7.89 2.07 -0.46
N MET A 101 7.05 2.62 0.42
CA MET A 101 6.74 4.04 0.44
C MET A 101 6.67 4.56 1.87
N ASN A 102 7.40 5.63 2.17
CA ASN A 102 7.29 6.31 3.46
C ASN A 102 6.09 7.28 3.49
N CYS A 103 5.74 7.79 4.67
CA CYS A 103 4.54 8.60 4.86
C CYS A 103 4.55 9.99 4.18
N ILE A 104 5.64 10.37 3.50
CA ILE A 104 5.73 11.60 2.68
C ILE A 104 5.77 11.31 1.17
N GLY A 105 5.61 10.05 0.76
CA GLY A 105 5.55 9.63 -0.64
C GLY A 105 6.90 9.38 -1.29
N THR A 106 8.00 9.33 -0.53
CA THR A 106 9.29 8.87 -1.06
C THR A 106 9.24 7.36 -1.23
N ALA A 107 9.60 6.88 -2.42
CA ALA A 107 9.39 5.49 -2.82
C ALA A 107 10.69 4.76 -3.16
N LEU A 108 10.71 3.45 -2.94
CA LEU A 108 11.67 2.50 -3.47
C LEU A 108 10.92 1.46 -4.32
N LEU A 109 11.44 1.17 -5.51
CA LEU A 109 10.89 0.20 -6.48
C LEU A 109 12.01 -0.58 -7.16
#